data_AF-A0A9W7IEK8-F1
#
_entry.id   AF-A0A9W7IEK8-F1
#
_cell.length_a   1.000
_cell.length_b   1.000
_cell.length_c   1.000
_cell.angle_alpha   90.00
_cell.angle_beta   90.00
_cell.angle_gamma   90.00
#
_symmetry.space_group_name_H-M   'P 1'
#
loop_
_entity.id
_entity.type
_entity.pdbx_description
1 polymer ?
#
loop_
_entity_poly.entity_id
_entity_poly.type
_entity_poly.pdbx_seq_one_letter_code
_entity_poly.pdbx_strand_id
1 'polypeptide(L)'
;MKDHINDRTDQYGGSLQNRCRFALEVVEAVASEIGADRVGLRLSPYADYLDSGDSDPTALGIYMAESLNKCGILYCHMVEPRMKLAEESFETTESLLPMRKAFKGTFIVAGGYDKDDGNKAVAENRTDLVAFGRLFLSNPDLPKRFEVNAPLTKHNRNTYCLPDPVVGYTDYPFLEDTA
;
A
#
# COMPACT_ATOMS: atom_id res chain seq x y z
N MET A 1 -15.64 -1.26 4.07
CA MET A 1 -15.11 -0.51 5.23
C MET A 1 -15.55 0.93 5.19
N LYS A 2 -15.24 1.70 4.15
CA LYS A 2 -15.44 3.15 4.20
C LYS A 2 -16.90 3.59 4.12
N ASP A 3 -17.26 4.66 4.83
CA ASP A 3 -18.65 5.07 5.06
C ASP A 3 -19.31 5.83 3.89
N HIS A 4 -18.55 6.30 2.89
CA HIS A 4 -19.16 6.82 1.66
C HIS A 4 -19.79 5.72 0.80
N ILE A 5 -19.39 4.45 1.00
CA ILE A 5 -19.91 3.28 0.26
C ILE A 5 -20.72 2.35 1.16
N ASN A 6 -20.31 2.18 2.43
CA ASN A 6 -20.98 1.28 3.35
C ASN A 6 -22.07 2.01 4.16
N ASP A 7 -23.28 2.01 3.61
CA ASP A 7 -24.49 2.58 4.20
C ASP A 7 -25.32 1.57 5.02
N ARG A 8 -24.75 0.39 5.32
CA ARG A 8 -25.47 -0.67 6.02
C ARG A 8 -25.83 -0.26 7.45
N THR A 9 -26.97 -0.77 7.91
CA THR A 9 -27.51 -0.56 9.27
C THR A 9 -27.43 -1.82 10.14
N ASP A 10 -26.87 -2.91 9.61
CA ASP A 10 -26.68 -4.16 10.35
C ASP A 10 -25.32 -4.21 11.06
N GLN A 11 -24.93 -5.40 11.55
CA GLN A 11 -23.67 -5.60 12.27
C GLN A 11 -22.40 -5.37 11.43
N TYR A 12 -22.52 -5.11 10.12
CA TYR A 12 -21.41 -4.84 9.20
C TYR A 12 -21.35 -3.37 8.74
N GLY A 13 -22.19 -2.48 9.28
CA GLY A 13 -22.18 -1.04 8.98
C GLY A 13 -22.50 -0.12 10.16
N GLY A 14 -22.62 1.17 9.86
CA GLY A 14 -22.78 2.24 10.84
C GLY A 14 -21.48 2.54 11.60
N SER A 15 -21.26 1.86 12.72
CA SER A 15 -20.09 2.11 13.57
C SER A 15 -18.78 1.72 12.89
N LEU A 16 -17.68 2.39 13.25
CA LEU A 16 -16.34 2.07 12.75
C LEU A 16 -15.97 0.59 12.97
N GLN A 17 -16.34 0.04 14.13
CA GLN A 17 -16.11 -1.37 14.48
C GLN A 17 -16.86 -2.31 13.53
N ASN A 18 -18.14 -2.06 13.29
CA ASN A 18 -18.96 -2.86 12.39
C ASN A 18 -18.47 -2.77 10.95
N ARG A 19 -18.11 -1.57 10.50
CA ARG A 19 -17.58 -1.31 9.14
C ARG A 19 -16.27 -2.07 8.86
N CYS A 20 -15.47 -2.31 9.89
CA CYS A 20 -14.21 -3.06 9.84
C CYS A 20 -14.37 -4.58 10.04
N ARG A 21 -15.52 -5.02 10.61
CA ARG A 21 -15.78 -6.42 10.98
C ARG A 21 -15.50 -7.39 9.85
N PHE A 22 -16.05 -7.14 8.66
CA PHE A 22 -15.87 -8.04 7.51
C PHE A 22 -14.40 -8.23 7.14
N ALA A 23 -13.60 -7.15 7.11
CA ALA A 23 -12.18 -7.25 6.79
C ALA A 23 -11.40 -8.05 7.85
N LEU A 24 -11.75 -7.87 9.13
CA LEU A 24 -11.14 -8.61 10.24
C LEU A 24 -11.52 -10.09 10.22
N GLU A 25 -12.79 -10.43 9.97
CA GLU A 25 -13.25 -11.82 9.81
C GLU A 25 -12.51 -12.54 8.67
N VAL A 26 -12.28 -11.85 7.54
CA VAL A 26 -11.47 -12.39 6.42
C VAL A 26 -10.03 -12.62 6.85
N VAL A 27 -9.41 -11.67 7.54
CA VAL A 27 -8.04 -11.82 8.04
C VAL A 27 -7.94 -13.00 9.00
N GLU A 28 -8.87 -13.15 9.93
CA GLU A 28 -8.91 -14.25 10.90
C GLU A 28 -9.10 -15.60 10.21
N ALA A 29 -9.99 -15.69 9.22
CA ALA A 29 -10.20 -16.92 8.46
C ALA A 29 -8.93 -17.34 7.69
N VAL A 30 -8.27 -16.40 7.01
CA VAL A 30 -7.02 -16.68 6.28
C VAL A 30 -5.89 -17.03 7.24
N ALA A 31 -5.74 -16.29 8.34
CA ALA A 31 -4.73 -16.58 9.36
C ALA A 31 -4.94 -17.93 10.04
N SER A 32 -6.18 -18.39 10.18
CA SER A 32 -6.49 -19.72 10.72
C SER A 32 -6.06 -20.84 9.78
N GLU A 33 -6.17 -20.62 8.46
CA GLU A 33 -5.80 -21.61 7.44
C GLU A 33 -4.28 -21.67 7.22
N ILE A 34 -3.64 -20.51 7.08
CA ILE A 34 -2.22 -20.43 6.69
C ILE A 34 -1.31 -19.92 7.80
N GLY A 35 -1.78 -19.70 9.01
CA GLY A 35 -0.96 -19.10 10.08
C GLY A 35 -0.76 -17.60 9.91
N ALA A 36 -0.92 -16.85 10.99
CA ALA A 36 -0.87 -15.38 10.98
C ALA A 36 0.50 -14.81 10.55
N ASP A 37 1.58 -15.55 10.80
CA ASP A 37 2.95 -15.22 10.39
C ASP A 37 3.18 -15.27 8.87
N ARG A 38 2.18 -15.69 8.09
CA ARG A 38 2.19 -15.67 6.61
C ARG A 38 1.13 -14.73 6.02
N VAL A 39 0.44 -13.95 6.85
CA VAL A 39 -0.64 -13.05 6.42
C VAL A 39 -0.21 -11.60 6.50
N GLY A 40 -0.57 -10.82 5.50
CA GLY A 40 -0.56 -9.37 5.59
C GLY A 40 -1.82 -8.75 5.00
N LEU A 41 -2.12 -7.52 5.40
CA LEU A 41 -3.27 -6.77 4.88
C LEU A 41 -2.82 -5.47 4.22
N ARG A 42 -3.32 -5.22 3.00
CA ARG A 42 -3.08 -3.96 2.29
C ARG A 42 -4.26 -3.01 2.44
N LEU A 43 -3.98 -1.75 2.81
CA LEU A 43 -4.98 -0.71 3.06
C LEU A 43 -4.61 0.60 2.36
N SER A 44 -5.63 1.35 1.94
CA SER A 44 -5.48 2.70 1.40
C SER A 44 -6.47 3.64 2.10
N PRO A 45 -6.20 4.00 3.37
CA PRO A 45 -7.18 4.71 4.22
C PRO A 45 -7.64 6.03 3.58
N TYR A 46 -6.69 6.80 3.06
CA TYR A 46 -6.92 8.13 2.52
C TYR A 46 -7.42 8.16 1.06
N ALA A 47 -7.21 7.09 0.29
CA ALA A 47 -7.60 7.08 -1.12
C ALA A 47 -9.11 7.21 -1.29
N ASP A 48 -9.57 7.92 -2.31
CA ASP A 48 -10.99 8.10 -2.64
C ASP A 48 -11.34 7.52 -4.02
N TYR A 49 -10.43 6.74 -4.61
CA TYR A 49 -10.61 6.04 -5.88
C TYR A 49 -11.95 5.29 -5.95
N LEU A 50 -12.68 5.43 -7.06
CA LEU A 50 -14.03 4.87 -7.25
C LEU A 50 -15.03 5.32 -6.17
N ASP A 51 -14.98 6.60 -5.78
CA ASP A 51 -15.84 7.23 -4.77
C ASP A 51 -15.77 6.55 -3.39
N SER A 52 -14.70 5.78 -3.14
CA SER A 52 -14.51 5.05 -1.89
C SER A 52 -13.81 5.90 -0.83
N GLY A 53 -14.33 7.10 -0.57
CA GLY A 53 -13.86 7.97 0.52
C GLY A 53 -14.34 7.51 1.90
N ASP A 54 -13.68 7.99 2.96
CA ASP A 54 -14.12 7.83 4.36
C ASP A 54 -14.21 9.21 5.01
N SER A 55 -15.18 9.41 5.90
CA SER A 55 -15.32 10.66 6.66
C SER A 55 -14.19 10.89 7.68
N ASP A 56 -13.57 9.83 8.20
CA ASP A 56 -12.39 9.89 9.08
C ASP A 56 -11.39 8.76 8.74
N PRO A 57 -10.61 8.92 7.64
CA PRO A 57 -9.68 7.91 7.20
C PRO A 57 -8.54 7.67 8.20
N THR A 58 -8.25 8.65 9.06
CA THR A 58 -7.23 8.52 10.11
C THR A 58 -7.73 7.59 11.22
N ALA A 59 -8.93 7.82 11.76
CA ALA A 59 -9.53 6.93 12.75
C ALA A 59 -9.72 5.51 12.20
N LEU A 60 -10.15 5.38 10.95
CA LEU A 60 -10.27 4.09 10.27
C LEU A 60 -8.93 3.34 10.23
N GLY A 61 -7.87 4.00 9.78
CA GLY A 61 -6.55 3.39 9.64
C GLY A 61 -5.93 3.01 10.98
N ILE A 62 -6.05 3.85 12.00
CA ILE A 62 -5.58 3.55 13.36
C ILE A 62 -6.34 2.35 13.94
N TYR A 63 -7.68 2.34 13.84
CA TYR A 63 -8.49 1.24 14.35
C TYR A 63 -8.13 -0.10 13.68
N MET A 64 -7.92 -0.11 12.36
CA MET A 64 -7.46 -1.31 11.66
C MET A 64 -6.06 -1.72 12.12
N ALA A 65 -5.10 -0.80 12.19
CA ALA A 65 -3.75 -1.11 12.67
C ALA A 65 -3.75 -1.73 14.08
N GLU A 66 -4.53 -1.19 15.01
CA GLU A 66 -4.66 -1.75 16.37
C GLU A 66 -5.35 -3.12 16.38
N SER A 67 -6.38 -3.31 15.55
CA SER A 67 -7.13 -4.56 15.48
C SER A 67 -6.29 -5.68 14.87
N LEU A 68 -5.50 -5.39 13.83
CA LEU A 68 -4.61 -6.37 13.18
C LEU A 68 -3.52 -6.88 14.12
N ASN A 69 -3.10 -6.08 15.12
CA ASN A 69 -2.19 -6.58 16.16
C ASN A 69 -2.80 -7.74 16.97
N LYS A 70 -4.13 -7.76 17.16
CA LYS A 70 -4.83 -8.83 17.88
C LYS A 70 -4.91 -10.11 17.05
N CYS A 71 -4.94 -9.97 15.72
CA CYS A 71 -4.87 -11.09 14.78
C CYS A 71 -3.44 -11.66 14.64
N GLY A 72 -2.42 -10.93 15.12
CA GLY A 72 -1.02 -11.38 15.09
C GLY A 72 -0.42 -11.49 13.69
N ILE A 73 -0.96 -10.76 12.71
CA ILE A 73 -0.50 -10.86 11.31
C ILE A 73 0.92 -10.30 11.11
N LEU A 74 1.61 -10.81 10.08
CA LEU A 74 3.01 -10.48 9.79
C LEU A 74 3.22 -8.99 9.43
N TYR A 75 2.42 -8.46 8.50
CA TYR A 75 2.63 -7.11 7.99
C TYR A 75 1.35 -6.34 7.68
N CYS A 76 1.44 -5.01 7.78
CA CYS A 76 0.45 -4.10 7.23
C CYS A 76 1.09 -3.30 6.08
N HIS A 77 0.45 -3.30 4.92
CA HIS A 77 0.90 -2.58 3.74
C HIS A 77 -0.01 -1.39 3.47
N MET A 78 0.45 -0.16 3.66
CA MET A 78 -0.37 1.04 3.51
C MET A 78 0.03 1.91 2.32
N VAL A 79 -0.97 2.45 1.62
CA VAL A 79 -0.78 3.40 0.52
C VAL A 79 -0.79 4.83 1.06
N GLU A 80 0.21 5.63 0.70
CA GLU A 80 0.39 7.02 1.12
C GLU A 80 -0.76 7.93 0.66
N PRO A 81 -1.14 8.95 1.46
CA PRO A 81 -2.19 9.90 1.12
C PRO A 81 -1.86 10.75 -0.11
N ARG A 82 -0.58 10.97 -0.44
CA ARG A 82 -0.18 11.68 -1.68
C ARG A 82 -0.64 11.00 -2.97
N MET A 83 -1.22 9.79 -2.87
CA MET A 83 -1.84 9.05 -3.96
C MET A 83 -3.39 9.02 -3.86
N LYS A 84 -4.05 10.00 -3.21
CA LYS A 84 -5.54 10.03 -3.13
C LYS A 84 -6.18 9.77 -4.50
N LEU A 85 -5.70 10.51 -5.49
CA LEU A 85 -5.97 10.26 -6.89
C LEU A 85 -4.85 9.38 -7.44
N ALA A 86 -5.23 8.28 -8.11
CA ALA A 86 -4.32 7.23 -8.58
C ALA A 86 -3.15 7.73 -9.47
N GLU A 87 -3.20 8.99 -9.92
CA GLU A 87 -2.32 9.51 -10.96
C GLU A 87 -1.62 10.83 -10.61
N GLU A 88 -2.00 11.51 -9.52
CA GLU A 88 -1.52 12.86 -9.19
C GLU A 88 -0.86 12.90 -7.80
N SER A 89 0.34 13.47 -7.74
CA SER A 89 0.96 13.85 -6.48
C SER A 89 0.50 15.25 -6.10
N PHE A 90 -0.01 15.43 -4.89
CA PHE A 90 -0.36 16.72 -4.33
C PHE A 90 0.19 16.83 -2.90
N GLU A 91 0.40 18.06 -2.44
CA GLU A 91 0.79 18.31 -1.06
C GLU A 91 -0.37 17.98 -0.13
N THR A 92 -0.10 17.20 0.92
CA THR A 92 -1.09 16.82 1.93
C THR A 92 -0.47 16.87 3.31
N THR A 93 -1.27 17.28 4.30
CA THR A 93 -0.89 17.25 5.71
C THR A 93 -1.18 15.89 6.36
N GLU A 94 -1.84 14.99 5.65
CA GLU A 94 -2.12 13.63 6.12
C GLU A 94 -0.87 12.77 6.13
N SER A 95 -0.83 11.80 7.04
CA SER A 95 0.34 10.97 7.24
C SER A 95 -0.04 9.58 7.70
N LEU A 96 0.68 8.56 7.24
CA LEU A 96 0.58 7.19 7.75
C LEU A 96 1.26 7.00 9.12
N LEU A 97 1.97 8.01 9.64
CA LEU A 97 2.72 7.90 10.90
C LEU A 97 1.88 7.45 12.10
N PRO A 98 0.62 7.92 12.29
CA PRO A 98 -0.23 7.40 13.36
C PRO A 98 -0.50 5.90 13.22
N MET A 99 -0.74 5.39 12.01
CA MET A 99 -0.92 3.95 11.77
C MET A 99 0.38 3.16 11.99
N ARG A 100 1.54 3.70 11.56
CA ARG A 100 2.85 3.09 11.83
C ARG A 100 3.09 2.92 13.34
N LYS A 101 2.72 3.92 14.14
CA LYS A 101 2.84 3.89 15.61
C LYS A 101 1.87 2.91 16.26
N ALA A 102 0.69 2.73 15.67
CA ALA A 102 -0.34 1.82 16.18
C ALA A 102 -0.04 0.33 15.87
N PHE A 103 0.52 0.03 14.69
CA PHE A 103 0.85 -1.34 14.29
C PHE A 103 2.22 -1.79 14.82
N LYS A 104 2.27 -3.01 15.39
CA LYS A 104 3.47 -3.54 16.06
C LYS A 104 4.31 -4.47 15.18
N GLY A 105 3.76 -4.97 14.07
CA GLY A 105 4.47 -5.80 13.10
C GLY A 105 5.20 -4.98 12.04
N THR A 106 5.58 -5.63 10.94
CA THR A 106 6.25 -4.99 9.80
C THR A 106 5.29 -4.05 9.07
N PHE A 107 5.66 -2.79 8.93
CA PHE A 107 4.86 -1.77 8.27
C PHE A 107 5.47 -1.41 6.92
N ILE A 108 4.78 -1.75 5.85
CA ILE A 108 5.18 -1.51 4.46
C ILE A 108 4.44 -0.30 3.92
N VAL A 109 5.14 0.68 3.36
CA VAL A 109 4.51 1.81 2.67
C VAL A 109 4.64 1.70 1.17
N ALA A 110 3.67 2.25 0.44
CA ALA A 110 3.71 2.38 -1.01
C ALA A 110 3.08 3.68 -1.45
N GLY A 111 3.39 4.11 -2.68
CA GLY A 111 2.75 5.25 -3.31
C GLY A 111 3.70 6.42 -3.49
N GLY A 112 4.15 6.62 -4.73
CA GLY A 112 4.95 7.78 -5.13
C GLY A 112 6.41 7.80 -4.66
N TYR A 113 6.90 6.72 -4.04
CA TYR A 113 8.27 6.65 -3.56
C TYR A 113 9.29 6.54 -4.71
N ASP A 114 10.38 7.27 -4.57
CA ASP A 114 11.66 7.06 -5.23
C ASP A 114 12.70 6.48 -4.24
N LYS A 115 13.97 6.45 -4.63
CA LYS A 115 15.04 5.92 -3.79
C LYS A 115 15.26 6.78 -2.54
N ASP A 116 15.31 8.09 -2.70
CA ASP A 116 15.78 9.02 -1.67
C ASP A 116 14.70 9.25 -0.62
N ASP A 117 13.45 9.46 -1.04
CA ASP A 117 12.33 9.59 -0.10
C ASP A 117 12.02 8.26 0.62
N GLY A 118 12.27 7.12 -0.03
CA GLY A 118 12.17 5.79 0.55
C GLY A 118 13.22 5.55 1.63
N ASN A 119 14.50 5.85 1.33
CA ASN A 119 15.58 5.79 2.30
C ASN A 119 15.31 6.70 3.50
N LYS A 120 14.81 7.91 3.25
CA LYS A 120 14.43 8.85 4.32
C LYS A 120 13.30 8.30 5.19
N ALA A 121 12.27 7.69 4.61
CA ALA A 121 11.16 7.11 5.37
C ALA A 121 11.60 5.99 6.31
N VAL A 122 12.51 5.13 5.87
CA VAL A 122 13.09 4.07 6.70
C VAL A 122 13.97 4.67 7.80
N ALA A 123 14.86 5.61 7.46
CA ALA A 123 15.76 6.26 8.43
C ALA A 123 15.00 7.03 9.52
N GLU A 124 13.85 7.60 9.20
CA GLU A 124 12.97 8.32 10.13
C GLU A 124 11.99 7.41 10.89
N ASN A 125 12.10 6.08 10.73
CA ASN A 125 11.21 5.09 11.33
C ASN A 125 9.71 5.31 10.99
N ARG A 126 9.44 5.85 9.79
CA ARG A 126 8.07 6.00 9.26
C ARG A 126 7.55 4.69 8.68
N THR A 127 8.44 3.77 8.32
CA THR A 127 8.15 2.47 7.73
C THR A 127 9.33 1.52 7.93
N ASP A 128 9.07 0.22 7.86
CA ASP A 128 10.14 -0.79 7.83
C ASP A 128 10.55 -1.15 6.40
N LEU A 129 9.60 -1.10 5.44
CA LEU A 129 9.82 -1.48 4.03
C LEU A 129 9.07 -0.55 3.08
N VAL A 130 9.65 -0.28 1.91
CA VAL A 130 9.02 0.52 0.85
C VAL A 130 8.73 -0.38 -0.35
N ALA A 131 7.49 -0.37 -0.83
CA ALA A 131 7.06 -1.10 -2.01
C ALA A 131 6.95 -0.18 -3.23
N PHE A 132 7.48 -0.65 -4.36
CA PHE A 132 7.53 0.08 -5.63
C PHE A 132 6.68 -0.65 -6.67
N GLY A 133 5.71 0.06 -7.28
CA GLY A 133 4.89 -0.48 -8.36
C GLY A 133 5.43 -0.10 -9.74
N ARG A 134 5.14 1.15 -10.17
CA ARG A 134 5.51 1.69 -11.48
C ARG A 134 7.01 1.57 -11.81
N LEU A 135 7.88 1.84 -10.82
CA LEU A 135 9.32 1.70 -11.02
C LEU A 135 9.73 0.25 -11.23
N PHE A 136 9.12 -0.70 -10.51
CA PHE A 136 9.45 -2.12 -10.63
C PHE A 136 8.94 -2.70 -11.97
N LEU A 137 7.79 -2.23 -12.45
CA LEU A 137 7.27 -2.61 -13.76
C LEU A 137 8.27 -2.32 -14.88
N SER A 138 8.86 -1.12 -14.90
CA SER A 138 9.80 -0.74 -15.97
C SER A 138 11.26 -1.04 -15.69
N ASN A 139 11.61 -1.52 -14.49
CA ASN A 139 12.97 -1.82 -14.08
C ASN A 139 12.98 -3.18 -13.35
N PRO A 140 13.12 -4.30 -14.08
CA PRO A 140 13.07 -5.64 -13.50
C PRO A 140 14.18 -5.87 -12.44
N ASP A 141 15.26 -5.10 -12.53
CA ASP A 141 16.42 -5.06 -11.66
C ASP A 141 16.49 -3.81 -10.77
N LEU A 142 15.33 -3.22 -10.44
CA LEU A 142 15.22 -1.98 -9.65
C LEU A 142 16.11 -1.95 -8.38
N PRO A 143 16.18 -3.01 -7.54
CA PRO A 143 17.06 -2.99 -6.37
C PRO A 143 18.53 -2.78 -6.72
N LYS A 144 19.00 -3.41 -7.82
CA LYS A 144 20.38 -3.26 -8.27
C LYS A 144 20.65 -1.85 -8.80
N ARG A 145 19.70 -1.30 -9.56
CA ARG A 145 19.79 0.10 -10.04
C ARG A 145 19.85 1.08 -8.88
N PHE A 146 19.06 0.87 -7.82
CA PHE A 146 19.16 1.67 -6.60
C PHE A 146 20.51 1.51 -5.92
N GLU A 147 21.03 0.29 -5.76
CA GLU A 147 22.34 0.04 -5.12
C GLU A 147 23.47 0.85 -5.78
N VAL A 148 23.53 0.85 -7.11
CA VAL A 148 24.63 1.47 -7.87
C VAL A 148 24.32 2.88 -8.39
N ASN A 149 23.16 3.46 -8.02
CA ASN A 149 22.66 4.74 -8.55
C ASN A 149 22.55 4.75 -10.08
N ALA A 150 22.11 3.66 -10.68
CA ALA A 150 21.94 3.58 -12.13
C ALA A 150 20.70 4.37 -12.60
N PRO A 151 20.69 4.86 -13.85
CA PRO A 151 19.50 5.45 -14.45
C PRO A 151 18.32 4.47 -14.44
N LEU A 152 17.12 5.01 -14.19
CA LEU A 152 15.88 4.23 -14.22
C LEU A 152 15.20 4.36 -15.59
N THR A 153 14.76 3.23 -16.11
CA THR A 153 13.90 3.15 -17.28
C THR A 153 12.53 3.75 -16.95
N LYS A 154 12.07 4.67 -17.81
CA LYS A 154 10.74 5.29 -17.67
C LYS A 154 9.65 4.27 -18.00
N HIS A 155 8.63 4.22 -17.16
CA HIS A 155 7.42 3.43 -17.43
C HIS A 155 6.57 4.09 -18.52
N ASN A 156 5.79 3.26 -19.23
CA ASN A 156 4.84 3.72 -20.24
C ASN A 156 3.41 3.40 -19.78
N ARG A 157 2.62 4.43 -19.44
CA ARG A 157 1.25 4.22 -18.97
C ARG A 157 0.34 3.58 -20.02
N ASN A 158 0.59 3.83 -21.30
CA ASN A 158 -0.24 3.30 -22.39
C ASN A 158 -0.15 1.78 -22.52
N THR A 159 0.85 1.15 -21.88
CA THR A 159 1.07 -0.31 -21.97
C THR A 159 0.59 -1.08 -20.75
N TYR A 160 0.18 -0.42 -19.66
CA TYR A 160 -0.12 -1.08 -18.38
C TYR A 160 -1.17 -2.18 -18.43
N CYS A 161 -2.19 -1.98 -19.26
CA CYS A 161 -3.33 -2.90 -19.37
C CYS A 161 -3.52 -3.37 -20.82
N LEU A 162 -2.45 -3.39 -21.63
CA LEU A 162 -2.54 -3.98 -22.96
C LEU A 162 -2.69 -5.50 -22.85
N PRO A 163 -3.52 -6.13 -23.69
CA PRO A 163 -3.61 -7.58 -23.78
C PRO A 163 -2.43 -8.19 -24.57
N ASP A 164 -1.26 -7.58 -24.48
CA ASP A 164 -0.02 -8.04 -25.13
C ASP A 164 0.90 -8.62 -24.06
N PRO A 165 1.41 -9.86 -24.23
CA PRO A 165 2.23 -10.50 -23.21
C PRO A 165 3.67 -9.99 -23.15
N VAL A 166 4.10 -9.16 -24.10
CA VAL A 166 5.48 -8.69 -24.23
C VAL A 166 5.57 -7.18 -24.07
N VAL A 167 4.81 -6.42 -24.85
CA VAL A 167 4.97 -4.96 -25.01
C VAL A 167 4.63 -4.22 -23.72
N GLY A 168 5.64 -3.60 -23.10
CA GLY A 168 5.54 -2.90 -21.83
C GLY A 168 5.30 -3.82 -20.62
N TYR A 169 5.67 -5.11 -20.73
CA TYR A 169 5.57 -6.09 -19.66
C TYR A 169 6.90 -6.82 -19.44
N THR A 170 7.40 -7.56 -20.43
CA THR A 170 8.66 -8.33 -20.34
C THR A 170 9.78 -7.79 -21.22
N ASP A 171 9.52 -6.74 -21.99
CA ASP A 171 10.46 -6.10 -22.91
C ASP A 171 11.23 -4.91 -22.30
N TYR A 172 11.05 -4.66 -21.00
CA TYR A 172 11.87 -3.69 -20.27
C TYR A 172 13.29 -4.22 -20.06
N PRO A 173 14.34 -3.44 -20.41
CA PRO A 173 15.71 -3.93 -20.39
C PRO A 173 16.28 -4.03 -18.97
N PHE A 174 17.19 -4.97 -18.77
CA PHE A 174 18.06 -5.00 -17.59
C PHE A 174 19.16 -3.94 -17.72
N LEU A 175 19.82 -3.60 -16.61
CA LEU A 175 20.93 -2.64 -16.62
C LEU A 175 22.06 -3.11 -17.55
N GLU A 176 22.33 -4.41 -17.58
CA GLU A 176 23.36 -5.05 -18.43
C GLU A 176 23.07 -4.90 -19.93
N ASP A 177 21.80 -4.83 -20.34
CA ASP A 177 21.41 -4.64 -21.75
C ASP A 177 21.63 -3.20 -22.24
N THR A 178 21.84 -2.26 -21.30
CA THR A 178 21.97 -0.82 -21.57
C THR A 178 23.39 -0.27 -21.34
N ALA A 179 24.31 -1.14 -20.89
CA ALA A 179 25.70 -0.80 -20.56
C ALA A 179 26.64 -0.84 -21.79
#